data_AF-A0A120EWK0-F1
#
_entry.id   AF-A0A120EWK0-F1
#
_cell.length_a   1.000
_cell.length_b   1.000
_cell.length_c   1.000
_cell.angle_alpha   90.00
_cell.angle_beta   90.00
_cell.angle_gamma   90.00
#
_symmetry.space_group_name_H-M   'P 1'
#
loop_
_entity.id
_entity.type
_entity.pdbx_description
1 polymer ?
#
loop_
_entity_poly.entity_id
_entity_poly.type
_entity_poly.pdbx_seq_one_letter_code
_entity_poly.pdbx_strand_id
1 'polypeptide(L)'
;MHSDSRAAPTCRDYRVATPGRLPLLGLWLPLLLAAGLVAAVGLSSPDRGHRLHWATLALLPTTGTVLSLFYLRRGIRLQGATLLVRSSLFAARTDIAQIDLAQARVLDLAEHGEFAPTRRSIAYSLPGFKSGYFRMRNGQRAFCLLTDASRVLALPLRDGRWLLLSPEQPRQLLQDLQRLAAHHA
;
A
#
# COMPACT_ATOMS: atom_id res chain seq x y z
N MET A 1 43.44 16.10 -10.89
CA MET A 1 42.53 15.06 -11.42
C MET A 1 41.45 14.85 -10.38
N HIS A 2 40.26 15.40 -10.61
CA HIS A 2 39.12 15.32 -9.67
C HIS A 2 38.51 13.92 -9.77
N SER A 3 38.78 13.09 -8.77
CA SER A 3 38.05 11.83 -8.58
C SER A 3 36.67 12.19 -8.02
N ASP A 4 35.70 12.34 -8.92
CA ASP A 4 34.28 12.37 -8.60
C ASP A 4 33.92 11.02 -7.95
N SER A 5 34.03 10.98 -6.62
CA SER A 5 33.43 9.94 -5.79
C SER A 5 31.92 10.08 -5.93
N ARG A 6 31.34 9.46 -6.96
CA ARG A 6 29.89 9.21 -7.03
C ARG A 6 29.53 8.37 -5.81
N ALA A 7 29.19 9.02 -4.70
CA ALA A 7 28.60 8.37 -3.55
C ALA A 7 27.43 7.54 -4.08
N ALA A 8 27.54 6.22 -3.98
CA ALA A 8 26.45 5.34 -4.36
C ALA A 8 25.20 5.81 -3.61
N PRO A 9 24.05 5.99 -4.29
CA PRO A 9 22.84 6.44 -3.62
C PRO A 9 22.56 5.46 -2.47
N THR A 10 22.61 5.96 -1.23
CA THR A 10 22.31 5.17 -0.04
C THR A 10 20.88 4.65 -0.20
N CYS A 11 20.77 3.35 -0.52
CA CYS A 11 19.51 2.68 -0.74
C CYS A 11 19.13 1.97 0.54
N ARG A 12 18.15 2.50 1.27
CA ARG A 12 17.63 1.89 2.48
C ARG A 12 16.20 1.41 2.24
N ASP A 13 15.99 0.11 2.36
CA ASP A 13 14.65 -0.48 2.30
C ASP A 13 14.05 -0.55 3.71
N TYR A 14 12.84 -0.01 3.86
CA TYR A 14 12.03 -0.10 5.07
C TYR A 14 10.92 -1.11 4.85
N ARG A 15 10.73 -1.98 5.83
CA ARG A 15 9.61 -2.89 5.86
C ARG A 15 8.32 -2.14 6.20
N VAL A 16 7.27 -2.51 5.48
CA VAL A 16 5.91 -2.04 5.73
C VAL A 16 5.33 -2.90 6.83
N ALA A 17 4.55 -2.33 7.75
CA ALA A 17 3.97 -3.10 8.85
C ALA A 17 3.20 -4.31 8.30
N THR A 18 3.43 -5.48 8.90
CA THR A 18 2.73 -6.70 8.48
C THR A 18 1.24 -6.50 8.69
N PRO A 19 0.43 -6.61 7.63
CA PRO A 19 -1.00 -6.61 7.83
C PRO A 19 -1.40 -7.88 8.59
N GLY A 20 -2.53 -7.85 9.29
CA GLY A 20 -3.11 -9.07 9.85
C GLY A 20 -3.32 -10.14 8.75
N ARG A 21 -3.28 -11.42 9.15
CA ARG A 21 -3.59 -12.57 8.27
C ARG A 21 -5.09 -12.66 7.94
N LEU A 22 -5.93 -12.02 8.75
CA LEU A 22 -7.39 -12.00 8.67
C LEU A 22 -7.98 -11.49 7.32
N PRO A 23 -7.52 -10.39 6.71
CA PRO A 23 -8.03 -9.93 5.41
C PRO A 23 -7.77 -10.91 4.26
N LEU A 24 -6.67 -11.66 4.29
CA LEU A 24 -6.42 -12.72 3.31
C LEU A 24 -7.45 -13.84 3.49
N LEU A 25 -7.68 -14.29 4.73
CA LEU A 25 -8.74 -15.27 5.04
C LEU A 25 -10.13 -14.80 4.55
N GLY A 26 -10.49 -13.54 4.81
CA GLY A 26 -11.76 -12.97 4.35
C GLY A 26 -11.91 -12.88 2.83
N LEU A 27 -10.81 -12.79 2.08
CA LEU A 27 -10.81 -12.84 0.61
C LEU A 27 -10.95 -14.27 0.08
N TRP A 28 -10.22 -15.22 0.68
CA TRP A 28 -10.18 -16.60 0.22
C TRP A 28 -11.44 -17.40 0.59
N LEU A 29 -12.05 -17.11 1.75
CA LEU A 29 -13.23 -17.83 2.24
C LEU A 29 -14.43 -17.79 1.28
N PRO A 30 -14.94 -16.63 0.81
CA PRO A 30 -16.05 -16.59 -0.14
C PRO A 30 -15.66 -17.13 -1.52
N LEU A 31 -14.39 -17.00 -1.91
CA LEU A 31 -13.87 -17.50 -3.18
C LEU A 31 -13.86 -19.04 -3.22
N LEU A 32 -13.40 -19.67 -2.14
CA LEU A 32 -13.45 -21.13 -1.99
C LEU A 32 -14.88 -21.64 -1.88
N LEU A 33 -15.77 -20.90 -1.22
CA LEU A 33 -17.18 -21.25 -1.09
C LEU A 33 -17.90 -21.18 -2.44
N ALA A 34 -17.67 -20.13 -3.22
CA ALA A 34 -18.19 -20.01 -4.59
C ALA A 34 -17.62 -21.08 -5.53
N ALA A 35 -16.32 -21.38 -5.44
CA ALA A 35 -15.70 -22.46 -6.21
C ALA A 35 -16.29 -23.83 -5.83
N GLY A 36 -16.51 -24.09 -4.54
CA GLY A 36 -17.16 -25.30 -4.04
C GLY A 36 -18.59 -25.43 -4.53
N LEU A 37 -19.36 -24.34 -4.55
CA LEU A 37 -20.73 -24.33 -5.06
C LEU A 37 -20.77 -24.61 -6.58
N VAL A 38 -19.89 -23.97 -7.35
CA VAL A 38 -19.78 -24.21 -8.80
C VAL A 38 -19.37 -25.66 -9.09
N ALA A 39 -18.44 -26.23 -8.30
CA ALA A 39 -18.07 -27.64 -8.40
C ALA A 39 -19.26 -28.56 -8.07
N ALA A 40 -19.99 -28.29 -6.98
CA ALA A 40 -21.13 -29.09 -6.57
C ALA A 40 -22.26 -29.11 -7.63
N VAL A 41 -22.57 -27.95 -8.22
CA VAL A 41 -23.56 -27.81 -9.30
C VAL A 41 -23.06 -28.45 -10.60
N GLY A 42 -21.77 -28.32 -10.90
CA GLY A 42 -21.14 -28.92 -12.08
C GLY A 42 -21.08 -30.45 -12.04
N LEU A 43 -20.91 -31.04 -10.85
CA LEU A 43 -20.93 -32.49 -10.63
C LEU A 43 -22.35 -33.09 -10.71
N SER A 44 -23.39 -32.27 -10.51
CA SER A 44 -24.79 -32.72 -10.47
C SER A 44 -25.58 -32.48 -11.77
N SER A 45 -25.01 -31.76 -12.74
CA SER A 45 -25.67 -31.47 -14.04
C SER A 45 -25.06 -32.30 -15.19
N PRO A 46 -25.81 -33.20 -15.85
CA PRO A 46 -25.29 -34.09 -16.90
C PRO A 46 -25.03 -33.45 -18.27
N ASP A 47 -25.53 -32.23 -18.53
CA ASP A 47 -25.56 -31.67 -19.89
C ASP A 47 -24.70 -30.41 -20.11
N ARG A 48 -23.76 -30.56 -21.07
CA ARG A 48 -23.23 -29.58 -22.05
C ARG A 48 -22.58 -28.25 -21.60
N GLY A 49 -22.16 -28.10 -20.35
CA GLY A 49 -21.40 -26.92 -19.88
C GLY A 49 -19.90 -27.13 -19.59
N HIS A 50 -19.36 -28.35 -19.73
CA HIS A 50 -18.05 -28.75 -19.16
C HIS A 50 -16.92 -27.72 -19.34
N ARG A 51 -16.67 -27.19 -20.55
CA ARG A 51 -15.56 -26.25 -20.80
C ARG A 51 -15.71 -24.90 -20.07
N LEU A 52 -16.93 -24.41 -19.89
CA LEU A 52 -17.17 -23.14 -19.21
C LEU A 52 -17.00 -23.27 -17.69
N HIS A 53 -17.29 -24.45 -17.13
CA HIS A 53 -17.22 -24.72 -15.69
C HIS A 53 -15.77 -24.90 -15.24
N TRP A 54 -14.94 -25.59 -16.03
CA TRP A 54 -13.50 -25.69 -15.77
C TRP A 54 -12.81 -24.33 -15.85
N ALA A 55 -13.24 -23.47 -16.79
CA ALA A 55 -12.71 -22.11 -16.91
C ALA A 55 -13.06 -21.25 -15.70
N THR A 56 -14.29 -21.26 -15.19
CA THR A 56 -14.68 -20.52 -13.99
C THR A 56 -14.00 -21.08 -12.73
N LEU A 57 -13.88 -22.41 -12.61
CA LEU A 57 -13.21 -23.06 -11.48
C LEU A 57 -11.71 -22.74 -11.42
N ALA A 58 -11.05 -22.55 -12.57
CA ALA A 58 -9.66 -22.12 -12.64
C ALA A 58 -9.51 -20.60 -12.46
N LEU A 59 -10.45 -19.81 -12.99
CA LEU A 59 -10.38 -18.35 -12.95
C LEU A 59 -10.48 -17.80 -11.52
N LEU A 60 -11.35 -18.36 -10.67
CA LEU A 60 -11.52 -17.91 -9.29
C LEU A 60 -10.22 -17.99 -8.46
N PRO A 61 -9.59 -19.16 -8.25
CA PRO A 61 -8.37 -19.28 -7.46
C PRO A 61 -7.21 -18.54 -8.12
N THR A 62 -7.14 -18.48 -9.45
CA THR A 62 -6.13 -17.68 -10.15
C THR A 62 -6.26 -16.20 -9.79
N THR A 63 -7.47 -15.66 -9.82
CA THR A 63 -7.76 -14.27 -9.43
C THR A 63 -7.41 -14.03 -7.96
N GLY A 64 -7.77 -14.96 -7.07
CA GLY A 64 -7.42 -14.91 -5.64
C GLY A 64 -5.90 -14.94 -5.38
N THR A 65 -5.16 -15.80 -6.06
CA THR A 65 -3.69 -15.87 -5.98
C THR A 65 -3.07 -14.59 -6.52
N VAL A 66 -3.53 -14.08 -7.66
CA VAL A 66 -3.04 -12.83 -8.25
C VAL A 66 -3.27 -11.66 -7.28
N LEU A 67 -4.48 -11.51 -6.73
CA LEU A 67 -4.78 -10.50 -5.71
C LEU A 67 -3.91 -10.67 -4.45
N SER A 68 -3.65 -11.90 -4.03
CA SER A 68 -2.80 -12.19 -2.86
C SER A 68 -1.34 -11.85 -3.10
N LEU A 69 -0.81 -12.12 -4.30
CA LEU A 69 0.54 -11.71 -4.69
C LEU A 69 0.65 -10.19 -4.75
N PHE A 70 -0.35 -9.51 -5.30
CA PHE A 70 -0.42 -8.05 -5.28
C PHE A 70 -0.49 -7.50 -3.86
N TYR A 71 -1.29 -8.13 -3.00
CA TYR A 71 -1.32 -7.83 -1.58
C TYR A 71 0.08 -7.96 -0.97
N LEU A 72 0.88 -8.98 -1.28
CA LEU A 72 2.22 -9.14 -0.71
C LEU A 72 3.27 -8.17 -1.27
N ARG A 73 3.03 -7.53 -2.43
CA ARG A 73 3.98 -6.58 -3.06
C ARG A 73 3.94 -5.21 -2.39
N ARG A 74 4.79 -4.98 -1.38
CA ARG A 74 4.93 -3.69 -0.70
C ARG A 74 6.38 -3.40 -0.38
N GLY A 75 6.74 -2.13 -0.39
CA GLY A 75 8.06 -1.69 0.05
C GLY A 75 8.14 -0.18 0.09
N ILE A 76 8.81 0.34 1.11
CA ILE A 76 9.19 1.74 1.18
C ILE A 76 10.69 1.77 1.00
N ARG A 77 11.16 2.37 -0.09
CA ARG A 77 12.56 2.47 -0.42
C ARG A 77 12.98 3.92 -0.36
N LEU A 78 14.05 4.20 0.36
CA LEU A 78 14.70 5.50 0.38
C LEU A 78 15.95 5.39 -0.48
N GLN A 79 16.00 6.16 -1.57
CA GLN A 79 17.11 6.16 -2.52
C GLN A 79 17.69 7.57 -2.60
N GLY A 80 18.76 7.81 -1.85
CA GLY A 80 19.36 9.14 -1.71
C GLY A 80 18.34 10.17 -1.24
N ALA A 81 18.05 11.17 -2.08
CA ALA A 81 17.07 12.22 -1.81
C ALA A 81 15.63 11.89 -2.27
N THR A 82 15.34 10.64 -2.65
CA THR A 82 14.01 10.27 -3.14
C THR A 82 13.38 9.15 -2.31
N LEU A 83 12.14 9.37 -1.87
CA LEU A 83 11.29 8.38 -1.21
C LEU A 83 10.44 7.68 -2.28
N LEU A 84 10.70 6.39 -2.47
CA LEU A 84 9.97 5.49 -3.35
C LEU A 84 9.03 4.64 -2.52
N VAL A 85 7.73 4.91 -2.62
CA VAL A 85 6.70 4.14 -1.94
C VAL A 85 6.03 3.21 -2.94
N ARG A 86 6.20 1.91 -2.79
CA ARG A 86 5.51 0.88 -3.58
C ARG A 86 4.39 0.25 -2.76
N SER A 87 3.18 0.40 -3.27
CA SER A 87 1.93 0.00 -2.65
C SER A 87 1.17 -0.88 -3.65
N SER A 88 1.46 -2.19 -3.67
CA SER A 88 0.84 -3.16 -4.57
C SER A 88 0.90 -2.76 -6.05
N LEU A 89 -0.20 -2.24 -6.59
CA LEU A 89 -0.38 -1.78 -7.98
C LEU A 89 0.10 -0.34 -8.21
N PHE A 90 0.33 0.41 -7.14
CA PHE A 90 0.68 1.82 -7.22
C PHE A 90 2.10 2.06 -6.72
N ALA A 91 2.80 2.99 -7.35
CA ALA A 91 4.08 3.49 -6.88
C ALA A 91 4.03 5.02 -6.85
N ALA A 92 4.47 5.61 -5.75
CA ALA A 92 4.69 7.04 -5.63
C ALA A 92 6.19 7.28 -5.45
N ARG A 93 6.75 8.17 -6.26
CA ARG A 93 8.11 8.68 -6.09
C ARG A 93 8.00 10.14 -5.67
N THR A 94 8.56 10.47 -4.52
CA THR A 94 8.53 11.81 -3.97
C THR A 94 9.93 12.21 -3.54
N ASP A 95 10.38 13.37 -3.99
CA ASP A 95 11.64 13.95 -3.54
C ASP A 95 11.50 14.43 -2.10
N ILE A 96 12.52 14.20 -1.27
CA ILE A 96 12.56 14.66 0.12
C ILE A 96 12.37 16.18 0.18
N ALA A 97 12.89 16.94 -0.79
CA ALA A 97 12.74 18.40 -0.85
C ALA A 97 11.28 18.85 -1.01
N GLN A 98 10.43 18.01 -1.63
CA GLN A 98 8.99 18.29 -1.77
C GLN A 98 8.21 17.95 -0.50
N ILE A 99 8.80 17.22 0.45
CA ILE A 99 8.15 16.85 1.69
C ILE A 99 8.37 17.97 2.70
N ASP A 100 7.29 18.48 3.28
CA ASP A 100 7.37 19.38 4.42
C ASP A 100 7.60 18.55 5.69
N LEU A 101 8.87 18.33 5.99
CA LEU A 101 9.32 17.55 7.16
C LEU A 101 9.10 18.28 8.48
N ALA A 102 8.85 19.59 8.47
CA ALA A 102 8.53 20.34 9.69
C ALA A 102 7.11 20.01 10.18
N GLN A 103 6.20 19.72 9.24
CA GLN A 103 4.82 19.30 9.55
C GLN A 103 4.61 17.78 9.49
N ALA A 104 5.66 17.01 9.16
CA ALA A 104 5.60 15.55 9.15
C ALA A 104 5.46 14.98 10.56
N ARG A 105 4.46 14.13 10.78
CA ARG A 105 4.14 13.56 12.09
C ARG A 105 3.61 12.15 12.01
N VAL A 106 3.85 11.38 13.07
CA VAL A 106 3.23 10.07 13.26
C VAL A 106 1.94 10.29 14.04
N LEU A 107 0.82 9.86 13.47
CA LEU A 107 -0.51 10.04 14.05
C LEU A 107 -1.29 8.73 14.03
N ASP A 108 -2.24 8.64 14.95
CA ASP A 108 -3.31 7.64 14.93
C ASP A 108 -4.51 8.22 14.16
N LEU A 109 -5.00 7.50 13.14
CA LEU A 109 -6.16 7.92 12.36
C LEU A 109 -7.48 7.85 13.13
N ALA A 110 -7.54 7.07 14.21
CA ALA A 110 -8.69 7.03 15.12
C ALA A 110 -8.79 8.33 15.93
N GLU A 111 -7.67 8.84 16.41
CA GLU A 111 -7.60 10.12 17.11
C GLU A 111 -7.70 11.30 16.13
N HIS A 112 -7.03 11.22 14.98
CA HIS A 112 -6.96 12.28 13.97
C HIS A 112 -7.81 11.94 12.73
N GLY A 113 -9.13 11.81 12.94
CA GLY A 113 -10.08 11.45 11.88
C GLY A 113 -10.21 12.46 10.73
N GLU A 114 -9.53 13.60 10.77
CA GLU A 114 -9.40 14.55 9.65
C GLU A 114 -8.56 13.98 8.48
N PHE A 115 -7.55 13.17 8.80
CA PHE A 115 -6.68 12.49 7.83
C PHE A 115 -7.27 11.17 7.33
N ALA A 116 -8.44 10.78 7.81
CA ALA A 116 -9.08 9.55 7.41
C ALA A 116 -9.32 9.54 5.89
N PRO A 117 -8.80 8.54 5.15
CA PRO A 117 -9.07 8.41 3.73
C PRO A 117 -10.51 7.93 3.53
N THR A 118 -11.38 8.86 3.11
CA THR A 118 -12.83 8.67 2.99
C THR A 118 -13.25 8.35 1.57
N ARG A 119 -12.84 9.16 0.59
CA ARG A 119 -13.21 8.95 -0.82
C ARG A 119 -12.07 8.30 -1.59
N ARG A 120 -12.41 7.27 -2.38
CA ARG A 120 -11.44 6.57 -3.24
C ARG A 120 -11.40 7.30 -4.58
N SER A 121 -10.21 7.67 -5.04
CA SER A 121 -10.03 8.18 -6.40
C SER A 121 -9.60 7.04 -7.31
N ILE A 122 -8.43 6.46 -7.04
CA ILE A 122 -7.90 5.29 -7.73
C ILE A 122 -7.12 4.51 -6.69
N ALA A 123 -7.77 3.50 -6.10
CA ALA A 123 -7.23 2.83 -4.94
C ALA A 123 -7.65 1.37 -4.83
N TYR A 124 -6.78 0.57 -4.24
CA TYR A 124 -7.02 -0.78 -3.79
C TYR A 124 -7.25 -0.79 -2.27
N SER A 125 -8.43 -1.21 -1.83
CA SER A 125 -8.78 -1.23 -0.41
C SER A 125 -9.36 -2.57 0.00
N LEU A 126 -8.84 -3.12 1.09
CA LEU A 126 -9.39 -4.25 1.82
C LEU A 126 -9.64 -3.83 3.27
N PRO A 127 -10.47 -4.57 4.05
CA PRO A 127 -10.55 -4.36 5.49
C PRO A 127 -9.16 -4.41 6.12
N GLY A 128 -8.73 -3.34 6.80
CA GLY A 128 -7.38 -3.23 7.36
C GLY A 128 -6.25 -2.93 6.37
N PHE A 129 -6.54 -2.69 5.08
CA PHE A 129 -5.51 -2.30 4.09
C PHE A 129 -6.03 -1.25 3.11
N LYS A 130 -5.34 -0.12 2.97
CA LYS A 130 -5.66 0.93 1.99
C LYS A 130 -4.42 1.33 1.20
N SER A 131 -4.49 1.17 -0.11
CA SER A 131 -3.39 1.39 -1.05
C SER A 131 -3.85 2.25 -2.22
N GLY A 132 -3.11 3.29 -2.59
CA GLY A 132 -3.39 4.13 -3.76
C GLY A 132 -3.89 5.53 -3.41
N TYR A 133 -4.58 6.18 -4.33
CA TYR A 133 -4.98 7.58 -4.23
C TYR A 133 -6.38 7.72 -3.61
N PHE A 134 -6.42 8.43 -2.48
CA PHE A 134 -7.63 8.76 -1.76
C PHE A 134 -7.78 10.28 -1.60
N ARG A 135 -8.99 10.68 -1.28
CA ARG A 135 -9.30 12.00 -0.74
C ARG A 135 -9.58 11.85 0.75
N MET A 136 -8.90 12.66 1.55
CA MET A 136 -9.05 12.70 3.00
C MET A 136 -10.32 13.47 3.40
N ARG A 137 -10.73 13.36 4.67
CA ARG A 137 -11.92 14.06 5.18
C ARG A 137 -11.78 15.58 5.13
N ASN A 138 -10.57 16.09 5.31
CA ASN A 138 -10.24 17.50 5.12
C ASN A 138 -10.27 17.97 3.64
N GLY A 139 -10.59 17.08 2.69
CA GLY A 139 -10.73 17.40 1.26
C GLY A 139 -9.45 17.33 0.44
N GLN A 140 -8.29 17.14 1.07
CA GLN A 140 -6.98 17.05 0.40
C GLN A 140 -6.77 15.65 -0.21
N ARG A 141 -5.87 15.58 -1.20
CA ARG A 141 -5.51 14.33 -1.89
C ARG A 141 -4.34 13.66 -1.16
N ALA A 142 -4.47 12.38 -0.89
CA ALA A 142 -3.43 11.60 -0.25
C ALA A 142 -3.11 10.33 -1.05
N PHE A 143 -1.83 10.00 -1.14
CA PHE A 143 -1.39 8.66 -1.49
C PHE A 143 -1.28 7.84 -0.21
N CYS A 144 -2.01 6.73 -0.14
CA CYS A 144 -2.08 5.89 1.03
C CYS A 144 -1.32 4.58 0.80
N LEU A 145 -0.51 4.20 1.78
CA LEU A 145 -0.03 2.85 2.01
C LEU A 145 -0.27 2.55 3.50
N LEU A 146 -1.50 2.14 3.80
CA LEU A 146 -1.97 1.92 5.16
C LEU A 146 -2.23 0.44 5.39
N THR A 147 -1.50 -0.13 6.33
CA THR A 147 -1.66 -1.50 6.84
C THR A 147 -2.13 -1.53 8.28
N ASP A 148 -1.81 -0.47 9.02
CA ASP A 148 -2.26 -0.21 10.38
C ASP A 148 -2.68 1.26 10.47
N ALA A 149 -3.87 1.52 11.00
CA ALA A 149 -4.43 2.86 11.13
C ALA A 149 -3.95 3.57 12.41
N SER A 150 -3.38 2.84 13.37
CA SER A 150 -2.95 3.38 14.66
C SER A 150 -1.60 4.10 14.60
N ARG A 151 -0.74 3.73 13.64
CA ARG A 151 0.61 4.28 13.50
C ARG A 151 0.87 4.67 12.05
N VAL A 152 0.35 5.84 11.69
CA VAL A 152 0.45 6.39 10.34
C VAL A 152 1.42 7.56 10.33
N LEU A 153 2.48 7.44 9.53
CA LEU A 153 3.34 8.54 9.18
C LEU A 153 2.64 9.40 8.12
N ALA A 154 2.22 10.59 8.51
CA ALA A 154 1.65 11.60 7.62
C ALA A 154 2.73 12.58 7.18
N LEU A 155 2.97 12.62 5.87
CA LEU A 155 3.96 13.48 5.22
C LEU A 155 3.22 14.47 4.30
N PRO A 156 3.13 15.75 4.67
CA PRO A 156 2.62 16.79 3.79
C PRO A 156 3.63 17.06 2.66
N LEU A 157 3.11 17.32 1.47
CA LEU A 157 3.90 17.74 0.31
C LEU A 157 3.65 19.23 0.07
N ARG A 158 4.68 19.91 -0.43
CA ARG A 158 4.62 21.33 -0.78
C ARG A 158 3.59 21.65 -1.87
N ASP A 159 3.15 20.66 -2.64
CA ASP A 159 2.11 20.80 -3.68
C ASP A 159 0.67 20.62 -3.14
N GLY A 160 0.51 20.50 -1.82
CA GLY A 160 -0.79 20.33 -1.16
C GLY A 160 -1.32 18.89 -1.15
N ARG A 161 -0.55 17.92 -1.67
CA ARG A 161 -0.84 16.48 -1.51
C ARG A 161 -0.25 15.96 -0.20
N TRP A 162 -0.67 14.75 0.17
CA TRP A 162 -0.19 14.06 1.36
C TRP A 162 0.27 12.65 1.01
N LEU A 163 1.27 12.13 1.74
CA LEU A 163 1.58 10.71 1.79
C LEU A 163 1.21 10.20 3.18
N LEU A 164 0.35 9.20 3.24
CA LEU A 164 -0.01 8.50 4.47
C LEU A 164 0.58 7.10 4.41
N LEU A 165 1.59 6.84 5.23
CA LEU A 165 2.38 5.61 5.20
C LEU A 165 2.29 4.89 6.55
N SER A 166 2.14 3.57 6.54
CA SER A 166 2.20 2.72 7.74
C SER A 166 3.43 1.80 7.68
N PRO A 167 4.66 2.35 7.80
CA PRO A 167 5.86 1.53 7.93
C PRO A 167 5.88 0.79 9.27
N GLU A 168 6.67 -0.28 9.36
CA GLU A 168 6.86 -1.02 10.62
C GLU A 168 7.46 -0.12 11.72
N GLN A 169 8.32 0.83 11.33
CA GLN A 169 9.00 1.78 12.21
C GLN A 169 8.82 3.23 11.73
N PRO A 170 7.66 3.88 11.98
CA PRO A 170 7.34 5.20 11.44
C PRO A 170 8.23 6.31 11.98
N ARG A 171 8.61 6.24 13.26
CA ARG A 171 9.51 7.22 13.88
C ARG A 171 10.92 7.16 13.28
N GLN A 172 11.43 5.95 13.03
CA GLN A 172 12.76 5.77 12.44
C GLN A 172 12.81 6.28 11.00
N LEU A 173 11.79 5.98 10.19
CA LEU A 173 11.69 6.52 8.84
C LEU A 173 11.66 8.06 8.84
N LEU A 174 10.88 8.69 9.73
CA LEU A 174 10.83 10.15 9.84
C LEU A 174 12.20 10.75 10.22
N GLN A 175 12.88 10.16 11.20
CA GLN A 175 14.21 10.62 11.62
C GLN A 175 15.26 10.48 10.51
N ASP A 176 15.20 9.41 9.72
CA ASP A 176 16.09 9.23 8.57
C ASP A 176 15.79 10.26 7.47
N LEU A 177 14.52 10.56 7.20
CA LEU A 177 14.12 11.63 6.27
C LEU A 177 14.63 13.00 6.72
N GLN A 178 14.46 13.33 8.02
CA GLN A 178 14.94 14.59 8.60
C GLN A 178 16.46 14.72 8.52
N ARG A 179 17.21 13.64 8.80
CA ARG A 179 18.68 13.65 8.66
C ARG A 179 19.12 13.89 7.22
N LEU A 180 18.50 13.21 6.25
CA LEU A 180 18.83 13.42 4.84
C LEU A 180 18.51 14.83 4.35
N ALA A 181 17.39 15.40 4.81
CA ALA A 181 17.06 16.79 4.49
C ALA A 181 18.06 17.78 5.10
N ALA A 182 18.51 17.55 6.33
CA ALA A 182 19.52 18.39 6.98
C ALA A 182 20.89 18.35 6.29
N HIS A 183 21.21 17.25 5.59
CA HIS A 183 22.44 17.15 4.78
C HIS A 183 22.33 17.80 3.39
N HIS A 184 21.12 18.15 2.95
CA HIS A 184 20.84 18.72 1.63
C HIS A 184 20.41 20.20 1.67
N ALA A 185 20.20 20.77 2.87
CA ALA A 185 19.91 22.18 3.10
C ALA A 185 21.22 22.98 3.25
#